data_AF-A0A3M9NQ17-F1
#
_entry.id   AF-A0A3M9NQ17-F1
#
_cell.length_a   1.000
_cell.length_b   1.000
_cell.length_c   1.000
_cell.angle_alpha   90.00
_cell.angle_beta   90.00
_cell.angle_gamma   90.00
#
_symmetry.space_group_name_H-M   'P 1'
#
loop_
_entity.id
_entity.type
_entity.pdbx_description
1 polymer ?
#
loop_
_entity_poly.entity_id
_entity_poly.type
_entity_poly.pdbx_seq_one_letter_code
_entity_poly.pdbx_strand_id
1 'polypeptide(L)'
;MTLTHAEFTRRFAQHILPHRFVRIRHYGMLSATWKRGKLQTLQTQLKIKPPQLKVKTLLKKCPCCKTGTLVTIDVFGKRGPPKKYLPVRQAGLLEKQMVPVV
;
A
#
# COMPACT_ATOMS: atom_id res chain seq x y z
N MET A 1 -2.59 23.87 -22.43
CA MET A 1 -1.33 24.62 -22.20
C MET A 1 -0.21 23.88 -22.90
N THR A 2 0.30 24.44 -24.00
CA THR A 2 1.49 23.96 -24.69
C THR A 2 2.71 24.63 -24.05
N LEU A 3 3.74 23.87 -23.70
CA LEU A 3 4.98 24.38 -23.11
C LEU A 3 6.11 24.21 -24.13
N THR A 4 7.06 25.14 -24.11
CA THR A 4 8.28 25.00 -24.89
C THR A 4 9.16 23.88 -24.32
N HIS A 5 10.00 23.25 -25.15
CA HIS A 5 10.89 22.16 -24.71
C HIS A 5 11.81 22.58 -23.56
N ALA A 6 12.28 23.83 -23.58
CA ALA A 6 13.12 24.40 -22.52
C ALA A 6 12.36 24.50 -21.19
N GLU A 7 11.11 25.00 -21.20
CA GLU A 7 10.29 25.10 -20.01
C GLU A 7 9.88 23.73 -19.45
N PHE A 8 9.59 22.77 -20.33
CA PHE A 8 9.32 21.40 -19.94
C PHE A 8 10.51 20.80 -19.19
N THR A 9 11.71 20.90 -19.76
CA THR A 9 12.94 20.36 -19.18
C THR A 9 13.24 21.00 -17.82
N ARG A 10 13.09 22.33 -17.71
CA ARG A 10 13.28 23.06 -16.45
C ARG A 10 12.30 22.60 -15.36
N ARG A 11 11.02 22.40 -15.70
CA ARG A 11 10.01 21.91 -14.76
C ARG A 11 10.25 20.46 -14.39
N PHE A 12 10.60 19.62 -15.35
CA PHE A 12 10.90 18.21 -15.12
C PHE A 12 12.08 18.02 -14.18
N ALA A 13 13.17 18.76 -14.39
CA ALA A 13 14.37 18.70 -13.56
C ALA A 13 14.09 19.01 -12.07
N GLN A 14 13.15 19.92 -11.78
CA GLN A 14 12.75 20.24 -10.39
C GLN A 14 12.04 19.09 -9.67
N HIS A 15 11.52 18.11 -10.40
CA HIS A 15 10.87 16.92 -9.83
C HIS A 15 11.83 15.76 -9.62
N ILE A 16 13.04 15.84 -10.19
CA ILE A 16 14.09 14.84 -10.00
C ILE A 16 14.74 15.09 -8.64
N LEU A 17 14.76 14.04 -7.82
CA LEU A 17 15.38 14.11 -6.51
C LEU A 17 16.91 14.08 -6.69
N PRO A 18 17.67 15.05 -6.15
CA PRO A 18 19.13 15.09 -6.30
C PRO A 18 19.81 13.86 -5.72
N HIS A 19 21.01 13.56 -6.21
CA HIS A 19 21.80 12.44 -5.71
C HIS A 19 22.02 12.57 -4.19
N ARG A 20 21.86 11.44 -3.46
CA ARG A 20 21.90 11.33 -1.99
C ARG A 20 20.71 11.93 -1.23
N PHE A 21 19.71 12.49 -1.90
CA PHE A 21 18.46 12.84 -1.23
C PHE A 21 17.55 11.62 -1.13
N VAL A 22 17.03 11.35 0.07
CA VAL A 22 16.04 10.30 0.30
C VAL A 22 14.65 10.85 0.03
N ARG A 23 13.87 10.14 -0.78
CA ARG A 23 12.48 10.53 -1.03
C ARG A 23 11.67 10.37 0.26
N ILE A 24 11.22 11.48 0.82
CA ILE A 24 10.36 11.47 2.01
C ILE A 24 8.96 11.01 1.60
N ARG A 25 8.58 9.79 2.00
CA ARG A 25 7.29 9.18 1.66
C ARG A 25 6.24 9.37 2.76
N HIS A 26 6.25 10.52 3.43
CA HIS A 26 5.47 10.86 4.63
C HIS A 26 6.10 10.38 5.95
N TYR A 27 6.48 11.31 6.81
CA TYR A 27 6.91 11.08 8.20
C TYR A 27 6.05 11.90 9.17
N GLY A 28 6.21 11.65 10.48
CA GLY A 28 5.51 12.40 11.52
C GLY A 28 3.99 12.24 11.44
N MET A 29 3.26 13.35 11.52
CA MET A 29 1.79 13.34 11.55
C MET A 29 1.14 12.89 10.23
N LEU A 30 1.85 12.93 9.10
CA LEU A 30 1.30 12.46 7.82
C LEU A 30 1.54 10.97 7.56
N SER A 31 2.33 10.31 8.43
CA SER A 31 2.64 8.89 8.31
C SER A 31 1.38 8.02 8.45
N ALA A 32 1.36 6.88 7.76
CA ALA A 32 0.24 5.94 7.85
C ALA A 32 0.06 5.34 9.25
N THR A 33 1.16 5.18 10.00
CA THR A 33 1.16 4.70 11.39
C THR A 33 0.54 5.73 12.33
N TRP A 34 0.91 7.01 12.22
CA TRP A 34 0.29 8.08 13.02
C TRP A 34 -1.21 8.23 12.73
N LYS A 35 -1.59 8.17 11.45
CA LYS A 35 -3.01 8.23 11.03
C LYS A 35 -3.87 7.07 11.54
N ARG A 36 -3.27 5.94 11.93
CA ARG A 36 -3.98 4.72 12.38
C ARG A 36 -4.25 4.73 13.89
N GLY A 37 -4.75 5.83 14.43
CA GLY A 37 -5.16 5.92 15.83
C GLY A 37 -5.15 7.36 16.34
N LYS A 38 -4.00 8.04 16.22
CA LYS A 38 -3.83 9.41 16.75
C LYS A 38 -4.75 10.42 16.07
N LEU A 39 -4.97 10.25 14.76
CA LEU A 39 -5.90 11.11 14.01
C LEU A 39 -7.34 10.94 14.51
N GLN A 40 -7.78 9.72 14.79
CA GLN A 40 -9.12 9.43 15.30
C GLN A 40 -9.31 10.02 16.70
N THR A 41 -8.33 9.84 17.59
CA THR A 41 -8.34 10.43 18.93
C THR A 41 -8.50 11.96 18.87
N LEU A 42 -7.72 12.63 18.01
CA LEU A 42 -7.82 14.08 17.82
C LEU A 42 -9.18 14.50 17.27
N GLN A 43 -9.75 13.76 16.31
CA GLN A 43 -11.09 14.04 15.78
C GLN A 43 -12.15 13.96 16.88
N THR A 44 -12.07 12.98 17.78
CA THR A 44 -12.96 12.86 18.93
C THR A 44 -12.81 14.04 19.89
N GLN A 45 -11.57 14.42 20.24
CA GLN A 45 -11.31 15.54 21.14
C GLN A 45 -11.81 16.88 20.57
N LEU A 46 -11.62 17.08 19.26
CA LEU A 46 -12.05 18.27 18.54
C LEU A 46 -13.54 18.22 18.13
N LYS A 47 -14.26 17.14 18.49
CA LYS A 47 -15.68 16.92 18.17
C LYS A 47 -15.97 16.98 16.66
N ILE A 48 -15.00 16.60 15.83
CA ILE A 48 -15.11 16.55 14.37
C ILE A 48 -15.71 15.21 13.97
N LYS A 49 -16.85 15.22 13.28
CA LYS A 49 -17.44 14.01 12.69
C LYS A 49 -16.76 13.71 11.35
N PRO A 50 -16.00 12.62 11.21
CA PRO A 50 -15.40 12.28 9.94
C PRO A 50 -16.51 11.98 8.91
N PRO A 51 -16.33 12.39 7.64
CA PRO A 51 -17.29 12.07 6.59
C PRO A 51 -17.34 10.55 6.38
N GLN A 52 -18.55 10.00 6.40
CA GLN A 52 -18.80 8.59 6.09
C GLN A 52 -18.52 8.39 4.59
N LEU A 53 -17.34 7.90 4.25
CA LEU A 53 -17.03 7.51 2.88
C LEU A 53 -17.80 6.24 2.54
N LYS A 54 -18.86 6.38 1.73
CA LYS A 54 -19.52 5.22 1.12
C LYS A 54 -18.54 4.59 0.14
N VAL A 55 -17.90 3.50 0.56
CA VAL A 55 -17.00 2.72 -0.29
C VAL A 55 -17.83 2.10 -1.42
N LYS A 56 -17.90 2.79 -2.56
CA LYS A 56 -18.46 2.25 -3.80
C LYS A 56 -17.46 1.27 -4.40
N THR A 57 -17.35 0.09 -3.83
CA THR A 57 -16.59 -0.98 -4.49
C THR A 57 -17.52 -1.68 -5.46
N LEU A 58 -17.22 -1.62 -6.75
CA LEU A 58 -17.89 -2.39 -7.80
C LEU A 58 -17.39 -3.84 -7.70
N LEU A 59 -17.61 -4.49 -6.57
CA LEU A 59 -17.16 -5.86 -6.33
C LEU A 59 -18.00 -6.78 -7.23
N LYS A 60 -17.31 -7.66 -7.95
CA LYS A 60 -17.90 -8.83 -8.61
C LYS A 60 -18.77 -8.56 -9.85
N LYS A 61 -18.67 -7.43 -10.53
CA LYS A 61 -19.31 -7.25 -11.86
C LYS A 61 -18.31 -7.49 -12.99
N CYS A 62 -18.72 -8.21 -14.03
CA CYS A 62 -17.91 -8.43 -15.21
C CYS A 62 -17.66 -7.10 -15.95
N PRO A 63 -16.39 -6.73 -16.26
CA PRO A 63 -16.08 -5.47 -16.94
C PRO A 63 -16.58 -5.43 -18.39
N CYS A 64 -16.76 -6.59 -19.04
CA CYS A 64 -17.21 -6.67 -20.43
C CYS A 64 -18.73 -6.52 -20.57
N CYS A 65 -19.51 -7.34 -19.86
CA CYS A 65 -20.97 -7.37 -20.02
C CYS A 65 -21.74 -6.55 -18.96
N LYS A 66 -21.11 -6.16 -17.84
CA LYS A 66 -21.70 -5.40 -16.70
C LYS A 66 -22.91 -6.05 -16.00
N THR A 67 -23.42 -7.16 -16.52
CA THR A 67 -24.56 -7.94 -16.01
C THR A 67 -24.12 -9.20 -15.26
N GLY A 68 -23.01 -9.80 -15.68
CA GLY A 68 -22.48 -11.03 -15.08
C GLY A 68 -21.83 -10.81 -13.71
N THR A 69 -22.03 -11.77 -12.80
CA THR A 69 -21.35 -11.80 -11.49
C THR A 69 -20.04 -12.59 -11.61
N LEU A 70 -18.91 -11.96 -11.26
CA LEU A 70 -17.60 -12.63 -11.21
C LEU A 70 -17.54 -13.53 -9.98
N VAL A 71 -17.23 -14.81 -10.20
CA VAL A 71 -16.99 -15.80 -9.15
C VAL A 71 -15.50 -15.88 -8.87
N THR A 72 -15.10 -15.77 -7.61
CA THR A 72 -13.70 -15.91 -7.19
C THR A 72 -13.34 -17.39 -7.15
N ILE A 73 -12.37 -17.81 -7.96
CA ILE A 73 -11.94 -19.22 -8.06
C ILE A 73 -10.83 -19.52 -7.03
N ASP A 74 -9.91 -18.59 -6.81
CA ASP A 74 -8.79 -18.76 -5.86
C ASP A 74 -8.39 -17.39 -5.27
N VAL A 75 -7.84 -17.39 -4.06
CA VAL A 75 -7.32 -16.18 -3.39
C VAL A 75 -5.90 -16.45 -2.94
N PHE A 76 -4.96 -15.67 -3.47
CA PHE A 76 -3.57 -15.75 -3.05
C PHE A 76 -3.32 -14.93 -1.78
N GLY A 77 -2.46 -15.45 -0.89
CA GLY A 77 -2.04 -14.75 0.32
C GLY A 77 -1.29 -13.44 0.02
N LYS A 78 -1.19 -12.56 1.02
CA LYS A 78 -0.67 -11.18 0.85
C LYS A 78 0.82 -11.09 0.48
N ARG A 79 1.62 -12.11 0.79
CA ARG A 79 3.07 -12.14 0.54
C ARG A 79 3.56 -13.56 0.26
N GLY A 80 4.48 -13.67 -0.69
CA GLY A 80 5.11 -14.92 -1.08
C GLY A 80 4.34 -15.70 -2.15
N PRO A 81 5.01 -16.60 -2.88
CA PRO A 81 4.35 -17.48 -3.82
C PRO A 81 3.34 -18.40 -3.08
N PRO A 82 2.22 -18.78 -3.71
CA PRO A 82 1.27 -19.70 -3.12
C PRO A 82 1.96 -20.99 -2.65
N LYS A 83 1.54 -21.53 -1.50
CA LYS A 83 2.19 -22.71 -0.88
C LYS A 83 2.39 -23.88 -1.85
N LYS A 84 1.47 -24.07 -2.80
CA LYS A 84 1.53 -25.07 -3.87
C LYS A 84 2.77 -24.96 -4.78
N TYR A 85 3.41 -23.80 -4.84
CA TYR A 85 4.63 -23.54 -5.62
C TYR A 85 5.88 -23.36 -4.75
N LEU A 86 5.77 -23.57 -3.42
CA LEU A 86 6.96 -23.58 -2.57
C LEU A 86 7.69 -24.91 -2.77
N PRO A 87 8.99 -24.90 -3.08
CA PRO A 87 9.76 -26.13 -3.15
C PRO A 87 9.74 -26.82 -1.78
N VAL A 88 9.51 -28.13 -1.76
CA VAL A 88 9.63 -28.95 -0.56
C VAL A 88 11.10 -28.90 -0.12
N ARG A 89 11.42 -28.06 0.88
CA ARG A 89 12.72 -28.15 1.54
C ARG A 89 12.76 -29.51 2.23
N GLN A 90 13.66 -30.37 1.79
CA GLN A 90 13.98 -31.59 2.51
C GLN A 90 14.32 -31.19 3.95
N ALA A 91 13.55 -31.72 4.91
CA ALA A 91 13.81 -31.50 6.33
C ALA A 91 15.10 -32.23 6.68
N GLY A 92 16.19 -31.48 6.72
CA GLY A 92 17.50 -31.97 7.12
C GLY A 92 18.41 -30.81 7.45
N LEU A 93 18.77 -30.71 8.74
CA LEU A 93 19.82 -29.85 9.31
C LEU A 93 19.49 -28.36 9.39
N LEU A 94 18.90 -27.96 10.53
CA LEU A 94 19.46 -26.94 11.43
C LEU A 94 18.54 -26.82 12.66
N GLU A 95 18.69 -27.76 13.58
CA GLU A 95 18.69 -27.38 15.00
C GLU A 95 19.74 -26.29 15.15
N LYS A 96 19.29 -25.05 15.39
CA LYS A 96 20.04 -24.05 16.15
C LYS A 96 19.11 -22.89 16.52
N GLN A 97 18.73 -22.95 17.79
CA GLN A 97 18.61 -21.82 18.71
C GLN A 97 17.38 -20.91 18.53
N MET A 98 16.33 -21.36 19.21
CA MET A 98 15.42 -20.50 19.96
C MET A 98 16.23 -19.61 20.92
N VAL A 99 16.18 -18.29 20.73
CA VAL A 99 16.59 -17.32 21.74
C VAL A 99 15.37 -16.46 22.08
N PRO A 100 14.92 -16.43 23.35
CA PRO A 100 13.78 -15.62 23.76
C PRO A 100 14.19 -14.14 23.77
N VAL A 101 13.34 -13.31 23.16
CA VAL A 101 13.40 -11.85 23.30
C VAL A 101 12.85 -11.51 24.69
N VAL A 102 13.72 -10.98 25.54
CA VAL A 102 13.34 -10.12 26.67
C VAL A 102 13.02 -8.74 26.13
#